data_AF-A0A293NJU0-F1
#
_entry.id   AF-A0A293NJU0-F1
#
_cell.length_a   1.000
_cell.length_b   1.000
_cell.length_c   1.000
_cell.angle_alpha   90.00
_cell.angle_beta   90.00
_cell.angle_gamma   90.00
#
_symmetry.space_group_name_H-M   'P 1'
#
loop_
_entity.id
_entity.type
_entity.pdbx_description
1 polymer ?
#
loop_
_entity_poly.entity_id
_entity_poly.type
_entity_poly.pdbx_seq_one_letter_code
_entity_poly.pdbx_strand_id
1 'polypeptide(L)'
;FPRTGAWRTPNTRQIAEYMEDKCYHKAYWAPKDRVITRELQQCWDADGTMCSTSLIDPQAALDIPLLLQPSTYSWSPANMMNCYVFDTPADGANPSEFFNDPMSFAAGFRAPTMSQAKYSSQKTYLMETHWLQNLTTGECGANWGDSSATYHVAAGDGNDSTWSYDGCYPHYFNASWRSMPVASMCDGSVTGVSAEVAEKHDYVVAGQRGSTGDTAQYNGLWHRGTPSGANGFFIECRSDWAQWSGHVLTTGGMCEGRDLLAED
;
A
#
# COMPACT_ATOMS: atom_id res chain seq x y z
N PHE A 1 -1.00 -8.98 -7.30
CA PHE A 1 -1.32 -7.66 -7.90
C PHE A 1 -1.27 -6.47 -6.94
N PRO A 2 -1.67 -6.52 -5.66
CA PRO A 2 -1.56 -5.37 -4.75
C PRO A 2 -0.32 -5.35 -3.84
N ARG A 3 0.46 -6.42 -3.82
CA ARG A 3 1.54 -6.61 -2.82
C ARG A 3 2.88 -6.02 -3.23
N THR A 4 3.15 -5.97 -4.53
CA THR A 4 4.35 -5.41 -5.16
C THR A 4 3.93 -4.67 -6.43
N GLY A 5 4.62 -3.58 -6.78
CA GLY A 5 4.37 -2.85 -8.02
C GLY A 5 4.91 -1.42 -8.01
N ALA A 6 4.81 -0.75 -9.16
CA ALA A 6 5.30 0.62 -9.38
C ALA A 6 4.61 1.68 -8.49
N TRP A 7 3.49 1.33 -7.87
CA TRP A 7 2.80 2.18 -6.90
C TRP A 7 3.64 2.46 -5.64
N ARG A 8 4.63 1.62 -5.33
CA ARG A 8 5.57 1.82 -4.20
C ARG A 8 6.79 2.68 -4.56
N THR A 9 6.88 3.16 -5.80
CA THR A 9 8.03 3.92 -6.31
C THR A 9 7.57 5.30 -6.82
N PRO A 10 7.20 6.25 -5.93
CA PRO A 10 7.03 7.66 -6.30
C PRO A 10 8.35 8.35 -6.66
N ASN A 11 9.48 7.68 -6.41
CA ASN A 11 10.83 8.15 -6.65
C ASN A 11 11.37 7.79 -8.04
N THR A 12 10.50 7.47 -9.00
CA THR A 12 10.93 7.27 -10.40
C THR A 12 11.60 8.52 -10.94
N ARG A 13 12.54 8.34 -11.87
CA ARG A 13 13.39 9.42 -12.38
C ARG A 13 12.61 10.65 -12.87
N GLN A 14 11.52 10.45 -13.60
CA GLN A 14 10.70 11.55 -14.12
C GLN A 14 10.09 12.42 -13.02
N ILE A 15 9.84 11.85 -11.84
CA ILE A 15 9.38 12.60 -10.67
C ILE A 15 10.58 13.17 -9.91
N ALA A 16 11.69 12.44 -9.86
CA ALA A 16 12.93 12.86 -9.21
C ALA A 16 13.59 14.07 -9.88
N GLU A 17 13.29 14.40 -11.14
CA GLU A 17 13.74 15.66 -11.78
C GLU A 17 13.39 16.89 -10.93
N TYR A 18 12.22 16.90 -10.26
CA TYR A 18 11.84 17.97 -9.33
C TYR A 18 12.66 18.00 -8.04
N MET A 19 13.36 16.91 -7.76
CA MET A 19 14.24 16.70 -6.60
C MET A 19 15.71 16.64 -7.02
N GLU A 20 16.08 17.42 -8.05
CA GLU A 20 17.45 17.49 -8.59
C GLU A 20 17.94 16.17 -9.22
N ASP A 21 17.05 15.38 -9.84
CA ASP A 21 17.32 14.05 -10.42
C ASP A 21 17.77 13.00 -9.37
N LYS A 22 17.54 13.27 -8.07
CA LYS A 22 17.90 12.38 -6.96
C LYS A 22 16.76 11.43 -6.62
N CYS A 23 16.81 10.23 -7.21
CA CYS A 23 15.83 9.17 -6.93
C CYS A 23 15.88 8.68 -5.46
N TYR A 24 16.97 8.96 -4.74
CA TYR A 24 17.10 8.70 -3.31
C TYR A 24 17.01 9.97 -2.46
N HIS A 25 16.32 11.03 -2.91
CA HIS A 25 16.12 12.21 -2.07
C HIS A 25 15.35 11.87 -0.76
N LYS A 26 15.80 12.38 0.40
CA LYS A 26 15.21 12.11 1.73
C LYS A 26 13.71 12.36 1.84
N ALA A 27 13.16 13.21 0.98
CA ALA A 27 11.72 13.53 0.94
C ALA A 27 10.81 12.32 0.62
N TYR A 28 11.34 11.29 -0.04
CA TYR A 28 10.58 10.06 -0.33
C TYR A 28 10.53 9.08 0.85
N TRP A 29 11.28 9.31 1.92
CA TRP A 29 11.26 8.46 3.11
C TRP A 29 10.78 9.23 4.33
N ALA A 30 9.90 8.62 5.11
CA ALA A 30 9.45 9.25 6.32
C ALA A 30 10.60 9.25 7.35
N PRO A 31 10.81 10.33 8.12
CA PRO A 31 11.89 10.40 9.12
C PRO A 31 11.81 9.32 10.21
N LYS A 32 10.62 8.74 10.43
CA LYS A 32 10.38 7.68 11.41
C LYS A 32 10.64 6.27 10.87
N ASP A 33 10.88 6.12 9.57
CA ASP A 33 11.14 4.82 8.93
C ASP A 33 12.61 4.37 9.12
N ARG A 34 12.99 4.17 10.38
CA ARG A 34 14.39 3.97 10.79
C ARG A 34 15.02 2.69 10.23
N VAL A 35 14.21 1.73 9.81
CA VAL A 35 14.66 0.49 9.19
C VAL A 35 15.23 0.80 7.81
N ILE A 36 14.43 1.44 6.95
CA ILE A 36 14.83 1.74 5.57
C ILE A 36 15.87 2.85 5.51
N THR A 37 15.71 3.90 6.30
CA THR A 37 16.63 5.05 6.24
C THR A 37 18.05 4.68 6.68
N ARG A 38 18.22 3.63 7.48
CA ARG A 38 19.55 3.13 7.91
C ARG A 38 20.29 2.48 6.76
N GLU A 39 19.60 1.63 5.99
CA GLU A 39 20.15 0.98 4.80
C GLU A 39 20.45 2.01 3.69
N LEU A 40 19.63 3.06 3.58
CA LEU A 40 19.80 4.09 2.56
C LEU A 40 20.78 5.21 2.95
N GLN A 41 21.34 5.20 4.17
CA GLN A 41 22.24 6.26 4.63
C GLN A 41 23.45 6.39 3.70
N GLN A 42 24.02 5.26 3.26
CA GLN A 42 25.13 5.24 2.31
C GLN A 42 24.74 5.85 0.95
N CYS A 43 23.50 5.63 0.51
CA CYS A 43 22.98 6.20 -0.74
C CYS A 43 22.90 7.74 -0.67
N TRP A 44 22.52 8.28 0.48
CA TRP A 44 22.40 9.73 0.69
C TRP A 44 23.75 10.41 0.78
N ASP A 45 24.76 9.72 1.29
CA ASP A 45 26.13 10.26 1.39
C ASP A 45 26.84 10.26 0.01
N ALA A 46 26.41 9.42 -0.93
CA ALA A 46 27.05 9.19 -2.23
C ALA A 46 26.46 9.98 -3.43
N ASP A 47 25.53 10.93 -3.19
CA ASP A 47 24.82 11.82 -4.16
C ASP A 47 23.31 11.50 -4.34
N GLY A 48 22.87 10.27 -4.04
CA GLY A 48 21.45 9.90 -4.05
C GLY A 48 20.80 9.77 -5.44
N THR A 49 21.59 9.79 -6.52
CA THR A 49 21.13 9.58 -7.90
C THR A 49 20.95 8.10 -8.24
N MET A 50 21.89 7.25 -7.82
CA MET A 50 21.79 5.78 -7.90
C MET A 50 22.35 5.16 -6.62
N CYS A 51 21.81 4.02 -6.19
CA CYS A 51 22.34 3.28 -5.06
C CYS A 51 22.46 1.79 -5.37
N SER A 52 23.65 1.26 -5.14
CA SER A 52 23.86 -0.19 -5.03
C SER A 52 23.47 -0.59 -3.61
N THR A 53 22.24 -1.04 -3.40
CA THR A 53 21.84 -1.61 -2.11
C THR A 53 22.40 -3.04 -2.00
N SER A 54 22.61 -3.53 -0.77
CA SER A 54 22.99 -4.93 -0.48
C SER A 54 21.99 -5.97 -1.01
N LEU A 55 20.82 -5.54 -1.47
CA LEU A 55 19.78 -6.35 -2.11
C LEU A 55 20.07 -6.65 -3.59
N ILE A 56 21.10 -6.04 -4.18
CA ILE A 56 21.55 -6.29 -5.55
C ILE A 56 22.85 -7.10 -5.46
N ASP A 57 22.75 -8.41 -5.28
CA ASP A 57 23.88 -9.30 -5.50
C ASP A 57 24.24 -9.25 -7.00
N PRO A 58 25.46 -8.81 -7.38
CA PRO A 58 25.90 -8.78 -8.77
C PRO A 58 26.00 -10.17 -9.43
N GLN A 59 25.84 -11.27 -8.67
CA GLN A 59 25.94 -12.65 -9.18
C GLN A 59 24.62 -13.42 -9.20
N ALA A 60 23.55 -12.92 -8.59
CA ALA A 60 22.25 -13.60 -8.57
C ALA A 60 21.39 -13.24 -9.79
N ALA A 61 20.72 -14.25 -10.37
CA ALA A 61 19.72 -14.02 -11.40
C ALA A 61 18.57 -13.17 -10.82
N LEU A 62 18.50 -11.92 -11.27
CA LEU A 62 17.49 -10.95 -10.87
C LEU A 62 16.10 -11.38 -11.35
N ASP A 63 15.35 -12.06 -10.50
CA ASP A 63 13.97 -12.47 -10.76
C ASP A 63 13.00 -11.31 -10.47
N ILE A 64 13.21 -10.19 -11.19
CA ILE A 64 12.58 -8.86 -11.15
C ILE A 64 13.49 -7.79 -10.48
N PRO A 65 14.28 -7.03 -11.28
CA PRO A 65 14.99 -5.85 -10.82
C PRO A 65 13.98 -4.73 -10.58
N LEU A 66 13.58 -4.48 -9.34
CA LEU A 66 13.40 -3.08 -8.99
C LEU A 66 14.82 -2.56 -8.71
N LEU A 67 15.44 -1.94 -9.71
CA LEU A 67 16.72 -1.21 -9.60
C LEU A 67 16.69 -0.09 -8.55
N LEU A 68 15.52 0.17 -7.96
CA LEU A 68 15.25 1.28 -7.07
C LEU A 68 14.55 0.78 -5.81
N GLN A 69 15.05 1.19 -4.65
CA GLN A 69 14.40 0.89 -3.38
C GLN A 69 13.02 1.56 -3.32
N PRO A 70 11.97 0.82 -2.90
CA PRO A 70 10.67 1.41 -2.60
C PRO A 70 10.77 2.54 -1.57
N SER A 71 9.96 3.56 -1.79
CA SER A 71 9.75 4.70 -0.90
C SER A 71 8.94 4.27 0.33
N THR A 72 9.03 5.03 1.43
CA THR A 72 8.11 4.87 2.57
C THR A 72 6.69 5.26 2.16
N TYR A 73 6.54 6.27 1.30
CA TYR A 73 5.26 6.69 0.77
C TYR A 73 4.91 5.93 -0.51
N SER A 74 3.64 5.56 -0.65
CA SER A 74 3.14 4.82 -1.80
C SER A 74 1.88 5.44 -2.38
N TRP A 75 1.73 5.36 -3.69
CA TRP A 75 0.49 5.72 -4.38
C TRP A 75 -0.59 4.69 -4.11
N SER A 76 -1.84 5.10 -4.04
CA SER A 76 -2.95 4.13 -4.05
C SER A 76 -3.00 3.41 -5.40
N PRO A 77 -2.83 2.07 -5.49
CA PRO A 77 -2.94 1.33 -6.74
C PRO A 77 -4.32 1.44 -7.37
N ALA A 78 -5.37 1.54 -6.54
CA ALA A 78 -6.74 1.80 -6.97
C ALA A 78 -6.89 3.16 -7.70
N ASN A 79 -5.95 4.09 -7.52
CA ASN A 79 -5.88 5.36 -8.25
C ASN A 79 -5.02 5.29 -9.52
N MET A 80 -4.20 4.25 -9.68
CA MET A 80 -3.32 4.06 -10.84
C MET A 80 -3.97 3.23 -11.95
N MET A 81 -5.16 2.71 -11.69
CA MET A 81 -5.93 1.89 -12.61
C MET A 81 -7.25 2.58 -12.95
N ASN A 82 -7.90 2.11 -14.01
CA ASN A 82 -9.22 2.59 -14.39
C ASN A 82 -10.21 2.36 -13.24
N CYS A 83 -11.15 3.28 -13.04
CA CYS A 83 -12.18 3.16 -12.01
C CYS A 83 -13.03 1.89 -12.15
N TYR A 84 -13.13 1.32 -13.36
CA TYR A 84 -13.82 0.06 -13.61
C TYR A 84 -13.11 -1.18 -13.04
N VAL A 85 -11.82 -1.09 -12.65
CA VAL A 85 -11.08 -2.23 -12.08
C VAL A 85 -11.59 -2.60 -10.69
N PHE A 86 -11.83 -1.60 -9.86
CA PHE A 86 -12.38 -1.76 -8.51
C PHE A 86 -13.78 -1.14 -8.49
N ASP A 87 -14.70 -1.66 -9.29
CA ASP A 87 -15.99 -1.02 -9.47
C ASP A 87 -16.84 -1.09 -8.18
N THR A 88 -17.81 -0.19 -8.05
CA THR A 88 -18.78 -0.25 -6.96
C THR A 88 -19.83 -1.31 -7.28
N PRO A 89 -20.08 -2.30 -6.41
CA PRO A 89 -21.12 -3.30 -6.64
C PRO A 89 -22.49 -2.66 -6.77
N ALA A 90 -23.26 -3.07 -7.79
CA ALA A 90 -24.66 -2.68 -7.92
C ALA A 90 -25.51 -3.27 -6.77
N ASP A 91 -26.64 -2.63 -6.47
CA ASP A 91 -27.52 -3.06 -5.39
C ASP A 91 -27.98 -4.52 -5.58
N GLY A 92 -27.71 -5.36 -4.58
CA GLY A 92 -28.05 -6.78 -4.59
C GLY A 92 -27.14 -7.67 -5.45
N ALA A 93 -26.13 -7.12 -6.11
CA ALA A 93 -25.15 -7.87 -6.87
C ALA A 93 -24.02 -8.37 -5.95
N ASN A 94 -23.32 -9.44 -6.37
CA ASN A 94 -22.24 -10.03 -5.59
C ASN A 94 -20.96 -9.17 -5.72
N PRO A 95 -20.43 -8.56 -4.64
CA PRO A 95 -19.24 -7.72 -4.69
C PRO A 95 -18.02 -8.39 -5.33
N SER A 96 -17.86 -9.71 -5.23
CA SER A 96 -16.72 -10.38 -5.84
C SER A 96 -16.67 -10.30 -7.37
N GLU A 97 -17.80 -10.01 -8.02
CA GLU A 97 -17.91 -9.93 -9.48
C GLU A 97 -17.54 -8.53 -10.02
N PHE A 98 -17.31 -7.55 -9.14
CA PHE A 98 -17.01 -6.15 -9.51
C PHE A 98 -15.53 -5.82 -9.49
N PHE A 99 -14.68 -6.84 -9.31
CA PHE A 99 -13.26 -6.73 -9.64
C PHE A 99 -13.05 -7.13 -11.10
N ASN A 100 -12.64 -6.18 -11.93
CA ASN A 100 -12.32 -6.43 -13.33
C ASN A 100 -10.81 -6.46 -13.51
N ASP A 101 -10.28 -7.55 -14.08
CA ASP A 101 -8.84 -7.65 -14.36
C ASP A 101 -8.42 -6.50 -15.31
N PRO A 102 -7.47 -5.61 -14.92
CA PRO A 102 -7.02 -4.52 -15.77
C PRO A 102 -6.41 -4.97 -17.10
N MET A 103 -5.95 -6.22 -17.21
CA MET A 103 -5.44 -6.79 -18.46
C MET A 103 -6.57 -7.19 -19.43
N SER A 104 -7.80 -7.32 -18.95
CA SER A 104 -8.93 -7.81 -19.76
C SER A 104 -9.57 -6.75 -20.67
N PHE A 105 -9.21 -5.47 -20.51
CA PHE A 105 -9.75 -4.38 -21.32
C PHE A 105 -8.73 -3.28 -21.61
N ALA A 106 -8.87 -2.62 -22.76
CA ALA A 106 -7.86 -1.72 -23.33
C ALA A 106 -7.52 -0.47 -22.50
N ALA A 107 -8.34 -0.14 -21.50
CA ALA A 107 -8.16 1.04 -20.66
C ALA A 107 -7.83 0.71 -19.19
N GLY A 108 -7.55 -0.55 -18.84
CA GLY A 108 -7.44 -0.99 -17.43
C GLY A 108 -6.35 -0.29 -16.62
N PHE A 109 -5.22 0.06 -17.24
CA PHE A 109 -4.13 0.82 -16.59
C PHE A 109 -4.20 2.33 -16.83
N ARG A 110 -5.32 2.84 -17.38
CA ARG A 110 -5.51 4.27 -17.55
C ARG A 110 -5.97 4.87 -16.22
N ALA A 111 -5.04 5.52 -15.53
CA ALA A 111 -5.35 6.24 -14.30
C ALA A 111 -6.34 7.41 -14.57
N PRO A 112 -7.37 7.58 -13.72
CA PRO A 112 -8.22 8.75 -13.72
C PRO A 112 -7.48 10.00 -13.21
N THR A 113 -8.02 11.19 -13.48
CA THR A 113 -7.47 12.44 -12.96
C THR A 113 -8.01 12.77 -11.57
N MET A 114 -7.27 13.55 -10.77
CA MET A 114 -7.72 14.00 -9.44
C MET A 114 -9.09 14.69 -9.45
N SER A 115 -9.42 15.42 -10.53
CA SER A 115 -10.72 16.07 -10.68
C SER A 115 -11.89 15.10 -10.88
N GLN A 116 -11.64 13.82 -11.16
CA GLN A 116 -12.69 12.79 -11.28
C GLN A 116 -13.04 12.15 -9.94
N ALA A 117 -12.28 12.44 -8.87
CA ALA A 117 -12.57 11.91 -7.54
C ALA A 117 -13.81 12.60 -6.95
N LYS A 118 -14.91 11.84 -6.82
CA LYS A 118 -16.16 12.32 -6.20
C LYS A 118 -15.98 12.67 -4.72
N TYR A 119 -15.11 11.93 -4.03
CA TYR A 119 -14.83 12.07 -2.60
C TYR A 119 -13.36 12.45 -2.37
N SER A 120 -12.95 13.59 -2.92
CA SER A 120 -11.53 14.01 -2.96
C SER A 120 -10.88 14.15 -1.57
N SER A 121 -11.64 14.58 -0.54
CA SER A 121 -11.16 14.71 0.83
C SER A 121 -11.13 13.40 1.63
N GLN A 122 -11.73 12.33 1.12
CA GLN A 122 -11.89 11.05 1.82
C GLN A 122 -11.16 9.90 1.11
N LYS A 123 -10.63 10.15 -0.10
CA LYS A 123 -9.78 9.22 -0.83
C LYS A 123 -8.32 9.58 -0.63
N THR A 124 -7.54 8.62 -0.16
CA THR A 124 -6.07 8.75 -0.08
C THR A 124 -5.46 8.66 -1.47
N TYR A 125 -4.51 9.55 -1.74
CA TYR A 125 -3.72 9.59 -2.96
C TYR A 125 -2.34 8.97 -2.75
N LEU A 126 -1.61 9.46 -1.74
CA LEU A 126 -0.29 8.99 -1.32
C LEU A 126 -0.32 8.72 0.19
N MET A 127 0.22 7.60 0.66
CA MET A 127 0.19 7.23 2.09
C MET A 127 1.48 6.56 2.53
N GLU A 128 1.83 6.69 3.81
CA GLU A 128 2.88 5.87 4.45
C GLU A 128 2.51 4.38 4.34
N THR A 129 3.42 3.59 3.75
CA THR A 129 3.26 2.14 3.57
C THR A 129 3.50 1.40 4.89
N HIS A 130 4.39 1.93 5.74
CA HIS A 130 4.78 1.32 7.01
C HIS A 130 4.02 1.91 8.19
N TRP A 131 3.88 1.11 9.25
CA TRP A 131 3.33 1.56 10.52
C TRP A 131 4.40 2.32 11.32
N LEU A 132 4.35 3.66 11.25
CA LEU A 132 5.35 4.53 11.84
C LEU A 132 4.86 5.36 13.04
N GLN A 133 3.55 5.63 13.09
CA GLN A 133 2.92 6.38 14.17
C GLN A 133 2.31 5.43 15.19
N ASN A 134 2.44 5.71 16.49
CA ASN A 134 1.90 4.87 17.57
C ASN A 134 2.39 3.41 17.52
N LEU A 135 3.60 3.18 17.01
CA LEU A 135 4.20 1.85 16.99
C LEU A 135 4.41 1.37 18.42
N THR A 136 3.73 0.29 18.80
CA THR A 136 3.87 -0.31 20.14
C THR A 136 4.68 -1.60 20.14
N THR A 137 5.01 -2.12 18.95
CA THR A 137 5.88 -3.27 18.73
C THR A 137 7.29 -2.77 18.37
N GLY A 138 8.25 -3.70 18.19
CA GLY A 138 9.55 -3.34 17.63
C GLY A 138 9.43 -2.80 16.19
N GLU A 139 10.51 -2.18 15.70
CA GLU A 139 10.58 -1.66 14.32
C GLU A 139 10.44 -2.78 13.26
N CYS A 140 10.76 -4.02 13.62
CA CYS A 140 10.67 -5.21 12.77
C CYS A 140 9.41 -6.02 13.09
N GLY A 141 8.71 -6.45 12.06
CA GLY A 141 7.53 -7.30 12.20
C GLY A 141 7.88 -8.72 12.62
N ALA A 142 7.24 -9.18 13.71
CA ALA A 142 7.46 -10.53 14.24
C ALA A 142 6.76 -11.63 13.41
N ASN A 143 5.66 -11.32 12.71
CA ASN A 143 4.78 -12.30 12.08
C ASN A 143 5.05 -12.50 10.58
N TRP A 144 6.19 -12.06 10.07
CA TRP A 144 6.52 -12.17 8.64
C TRP A 144 6.74 -13.62 8.18
N GLY A 145 7.05 -14.55 9.10
CA GLY A 145 7.14 -15.98 8.80
C GLY A 145 5.82 -16.61 8.32
N ASP A 146 4.67 -15.99 8.63
CA ASP A 146 3.34 -16.44 8.21
C ASP A 146 2.91 -15.85 6.86
N SER A 147 3.77 -15.03 6.24
CA SER A 147 3.53 -14.46 4.92
C SER A 147 3.43 -15.57 3.87
N SER A 148 2.35 -15.54 3.08
CA SER A 148 2.22 -16.39 1.89
C SER A 148 3.17 -15.99 0.75
N ALA A 149 3.85 -14.84 0.87
CA ALA A 149 4.77 -14.31 -0.13
C ALA A 149 6.22 -14.74 0.14
N THR A 150 6.78 -15.50 -0.80
CA THR A 150 8.13 -16.12 -0.74
C THR A 150 9.30 -15.13 -0.70
N TYR A 151 9.06 -13.84 -0.95
CA TYR A 151 10.08 -12.79 -0.95
C TYR A 151 10.16 -11.97 0.35
N HIS A 152 9.24 -12.18 1.30
CA HIS A 152 9.19 -11.50 2.61
C HIS A 152 9.49 -12.46 3.76
N VAL A 153 10.69 -13.03 3.74
CA VAL A 153 11.23 -13.89 4.80
C VAL A 153 12.24 -13.07 5.60
N ALA A 154 12.25 -13.20 6.93
CA ALA A 154 13.29 -12.57 7.74
C ALA A 154 14.66 -13.14 7.33
N ALA A 155 15.69 -12.30 7.19
CA ALA A 155 17.03 -12.82 6.97
C ALA A 155 17.42 -13.72 8.15
N GLY A 156 17.93 -14.90 7.82
CA GLY A 156 18.48 -15.90 8.72
C GLY A 156 19.46 -16.76 7.95
N ASP A 157 20.28 -17.52 8.68
CA ASP A 157 21.51 -18.24 8.28
C ASP A 157 21.37 -19.27 7.13
N GLY A 158 20.87 -18.86 5.98
CA GLY A 158 20.70 -19.70 4.79
C GLY A 158 19.72 -19.17 3.73
N ASN A 159 19.22 -17.94 3.85
CA ASN A 159 18.36 -17.34 2.81
C ASN A 159 18.89 -15.98 2.38
N ASP A 160 19.82 -16.00 1.42
CA ASP A 160 20.56 -14.82 0.94
C ASP A 160 19.72 -13.91 0.03
N SER A 161 18.48 -14.32 -0.32
CA SER A 161 17.63 -13.66 -1.33
C SER A 161 16.30 -13.13 -0.77
N THR A 162 16.31 -12.59 0.45
CA THR A 162 15.08 -12.04 1.07
C THR A 162 15.03 -10.52 0.97
N TRP A 163 13.86 -9.93 0.68
CA TRP A 163 13.66 -8.47 0.72
C TRP A 163 13.55 -7.98 2.17
N SER A 164 14.50 -8.34 3.02
CA SER A 164 14.60 -7.85 4.40
C SER A 164 15.74 -6.85 4.52
N TYR A 165 15.52 -5.78 5.26
CA TYR A 165 16.51 -4.74 5.53
C TYR A 165 17.38 -5.22 6.69
N ASP A 166 18.49 -5.89 6.38
CA ASP A 166 19.39 -6.48 7.39
C ASP A 166 18.63 -7.43 8.35
N GLY A 167 17.78 -8.29 7.78
CA GLY A 167 16.92 -9.22 8.53
C GLY A 167 15.68 -8.60 9.17
N CYS A 168 15.51 -7.28 9.09
CA CYS A 168 14.33 -6.57 9.57
C CYS A 168 13.35 -6.27 8.43
N TYR A 169 12.07 -6.63 8.60
CA TYR A 169 11.01 -6.14 7.72
C TYR A 169 10.03 -5.28 8.50
N PRO A 170 9.83 -4.00 8.15
CA PRO A 170 8.96 -3.11 8.92
C PRO A 170 7.49 -3.55 8.85
N HIS A 171 6.73 -3.25 9.89
CA HIS A 171 5.28 -3.47 9.86
C HIS A 171 4.61 -2.59 8.80
N TYR A 172 3.61 -3.10 8.08
CA TYR A 172 2.80 -2.29 7.18
C TYR A 172 1.74 -1.47 7.92
N PHE A 173 1.23 -0.45 7.26
CA PHE A 173 0.24 0.49 7.79
C PHE A 173 -1.03 -0.16 8.35
N ASN A 174 -1.38 -1.37 7.92
CA ASN A 174 -2.55 -2.12 8.37
C ASN A 174 -2.20 -3.28 9.32
N ALA A 175 -0.98 -3.31 9.86
CA ALA A 175 -0.57 -4.36 10.79
C ALA A 175 -1.18 -4.19 12.19
N SER A 176 -1.74 -3.03 12.53
CA SER A 176 -2.43 -2.79 13.79
C SER A 176 -3.53 -1.75 13.70
N TRP A 177 -4.58 -1.87 14.53
CA TRP A 177 -5.59 -0.83 14.73
C TRP A 177 -5.01 0.47 15.25
N ARG A 178 -3.90 0.39 15.99
CA ARG A 178 -3.20 1.57 16.52
C ARG A 178 -2.45 2.35 15.44
N SER A 179 -2.28 1.75 14.26
CA SER A 179 -1.59 2.39 13.16
C SER A 179 -2.35 3.62 12.67
N MET A 180 -1.59 4.68 12.40
CA MET A 180 -2.10 5.94 11.90
C MET A 180 -1.14 6.49 10.83
N PRO A 181 -1.03 5.84 9.65
CA PRO A 181 -0.22 6.35 8.56
C PRO A 181 -0.61 7.78 8.18
N VAL A 182 0.37 8.60 7.86
CA VAL A 182 0.13 9.92 7.26
C VAL A 182 -0.20 9.73 5.78
N ALA A 183 -1.27 10.39 5.33
CA ALA A 183 -1.72 10.35 3.95
C ALA A 183 -1.99 11.75 3.40
N SER A 184 -1.68 11.93 2.12
CA SER A 184 -2.20 13.02 1.30
C SER A 184 -3.46 12.54 0.59
N MET A 185 -4.53 13.32 0.70
CA MET A 185 -5.83 13.04 0.10
C MET A 185 -5.88 13.53 -1.35
N CYS A 186 -6.85 13.08 -2.14
CA CYS A 186 -7.02 13.51 -3.54
C CYS A 186 -7.35 15.00 -3.70
N ASP A 187 -7.77 15.70 -2.65
CA ASP A 187 -7.93 17.17 -2.61
C ASP A 187 -6.64 17.92 -2.24
N GLY A 188 -5.54 17.21 -1.95
CA GLY A 188 -4.26 17.76 -1.54
C GLY A 188 -4.13 18.05 -0.04
N SER A 189 -5.19 17.84 0.75
CA SER A 189 -5.08 17.89 2.21
C SER A 189 -4.20 16.75 2.75
N VAL A 190 -3.61 16.95 3.92
CA VAL A 190 -2.77 15.94 4.59
C VAL A 190 -3.40 15.60 5.93
N THR A 191 -3.59 14.31 6.19
CA THR A 191 -4.21 13.83 7.44
C THR A 191 -3.59 12.51 7.90
N GLY A 192 -3.74 12.22 9.19
CA GLY A 192 -3.44 10.89 9.73
C GLY A 192 -4.65 9.98 9.53
N VAL A 193 -4.46 8.84 8.89
CA VAL A 193 -5.51 7.85 8.65
C VAL A 193 -5.42 6.78 9.71
N SER A 194 -6.25 6.87 10.76
CA SER A 194 -6.30 5.81 11.78
C SER A 194 -6.88 4.52 11.19
N ALA A 195 -6.15 3.41 11.32
CA ALA A 195 -6.60 2.10 10.86
C ALA A 195 -7.85 1.62 11.62
N GLU A 196 -7.94 1.90 12.93
CA GLU A 196 -9.15 1.64 13.73
C GLU A 196 -10.38 2.36 13.17
N VAL A 197 -10.25 3.66 12.91
CA VAL A 197 -11.36 4.48 12.37
C VAL A 197 -11.72 4.03 10.95
N ALA A 198 -10.73 3.80 10.10
CA ALA A 198 -10.94 3.37 8.73
C ALA A 198 -11.64 2.01 8.64
N GLU A 199 -11.30 1.08 9.54
CA GLU A 199 -11.96 -0.21 9.63
C GLU A 199 -13.39 -0.10 10.17
N LYS A 200 -13.63 0.75 11.18
CA LYS A 200 -14.98 1.05 11.64
C LYS A 200 -15.85 1.64 10.52
N HIS A 201 -15.29 2.54 9.72
CA HIS A 201 -15.94 3.10 8.54
C HIS A 201 -16.28 2.05 7.48
N ASP A 202 -15.39 1.08 7.25
CA ASP A 202 -15.64 -0.09 6.40
C ASP A 202 -16.84 -0.89 6.90
N TYR A 203 -16.90 -1.20 8.21
CA TYR A 203 -18.02 -1.92 8.81
C TYR A 203 -19.35 -1.15 8.75
N VAL A 204 -19.35 0.17 8.91
CA VAL A 204 -20.56 0.99 8.78
C VAL A 204 -21.12 0.90 7.36
N VAL A 205 -20.26 1.03 6.35
CA VAL A 205 -20.69 0.91 4.95
C VAL A 205 -21.16 -0.51 4.63
N ALA A 206 -20.44 -1.52 5.11
CA ALA A 206 -20.84 -2.92 4.96
C ALA A 206 -22.21 -3.20 5.58
N GLY A 207 -22.48 -2.68 6.78
CA GLY A 207 -23.79 -2.81 7.44
C GLY A 207 -24.91 -2.11 6.66
N GLN A 208 -24.65 -0.90 6.15
CA GLN A 208 -25.63 -0.16 5.32
C GLN A 208 -25.95 -0.85 4.00
N ARG A 209 -24.98 -1.58 3.44
CA ARG A 209 -25.13 -2.32 2.17
C ARG A 209 -25.63 -3.75 2.36
N GLY A 210 -26.05 -4.13 3.58
CA GLY A 210 -26.56 -5.47 3.87
C GLY A 210 -25.51 -6.57 3.67
N SER A 211 -24.24 -6.24 3.84
CA SER A 211 -23.12 -7.17 3.69
C SER A 211 -23.25 -8.36 4.64
N THR A 212 -22.90 -9.55 4.15
CA THR A 212 -22.81 -10.75 5.00
C THR A 212 -21.39 -10.88 5.57
N GLY A 213 -21.19 -11.83 6.49
CA GLY A 213 -19.86 -12.17 7.01
C GLY A 213 -18.98 -12.95 6.03
N ASP A 214 -19.51 -13.30 4.85
CA ASP A 214 -18.75 -13.97 3.80
C ASP A 214 -17.83 -12.96 3.10
N THR A 215 -16.56 -13.32 2.96
CA THR A 215 -15.54 -12.50 2.29
C THR A 215 -15.92 -12.19 0.84
N ALA A 216 -16.50 -13.15 0.11
CA ALA A 216 -16.87 -12.96 -1.29
C ALA A 216 -18.02 -11.96 -1.43
N GLN A 217 -18.90 -11.92 -0.45
CA GLN A 217 -20.08 -11.06 -0.42
C GLN A 217 -19.88 -9.76 0.36
N TYR A 218 -18.66 -9.53 0.86
CA TYR A 218 -18.41 -8.40 1.73
C TYR A 218 -18.40 -7.09 0.93
N ASN A 219 -19.31 -6.18 1.27
CA ASN A 219 -19.52 -4.93 0.53
C ASN A 219 -19.13 -3.69 1.35
N GLY A 220 -17.83 -3.47 1.52
CA GLY A 220 -17.28 -2.35 2.29
C GLY A 220 -16.66 -1.23 1.44
N LEU A 221 -15.88 -0.40 2.12
CA LEU A 221 -15.01 0.63 1.53
C LEU A 221 -13.82 0.04 0.78
N TRP A 222 -13.39 -1.19 1.10
CA TRP A 222 -12.34 -1.87 0.36
C TRP A 222 -12.78 -3.24 -0.19
N HIS A 223 -12.24 -3.56 -1.36
CA HIS A 223 -12.66 -4.66 -2.21
C HIS A 223 -12.00 -5.97 -1.77
N ARG A 224 -12.82 -6.91 -1.27
CA ARG A 224 -12.37 -8.26 -0.84
C ARG A 224 -12.44 -9.30 -1.94
N GLY A 225 -13.20 -9.06 -3.00
CA GLY A 225 -13.30 -9.93 -4.18
C GLY A 225 -12.11 -9.92 -5.13
N THR A 226 -10.97 -9.35 -4.71
CA THR A 226 -9.76 -9.33 -5.53
C THR A 226 -9.05 -10.68 -5.43
N PRO A 227 -8.06 -10.97 -6.30
CA PRO A 227 -7.24 -12.18 -6.16
C PRO A 227 -6.51 -12.32 -4.81
N SER A 228 -6.43 -11.24 -4.00
CA SER A 228 -5.86 -11.28 -2.65
C SER A 228 -6.88 -11.67 -1.57
N GLY A 229 -8.17 -11.71 -1.89
CA GLY A 229 -9.22 -12.22 -1.00
C GLY A 229 -9.27 -11.51 0.36
N ALA A 230 -9.57 -12.29 1.41
CA ALA A 230 -9.60 -11.84 2.79
C ALA A 230 -8.25 -11.28 3.29
N ASN A 231 -7.14 -11.69 2.67
CA ASN A 231 -5.80 -11.28 3.07
C ASN A 231 -5.39 -9.92 2.51
N GLY A 232 -6.15 -9.35 1.57
CA GLY A 232 -5.95 -8.00 1.04
C GLY A 232 -4.48 -7.63 0.83
N PHE A 233 -4.08 -6.50 1.41
CA PHE A 233 -2.68 -6.08 1.48
C PHE A 233 -2.00 -6.62 2.76
N PHE A 234 -1.41 -7.81 2.71
CA PHE A 234 -0.62 -8.39 3.82
C PHE A 234 -1.32 -8.44 5.18
N ILE A 235 -2.64 -8.60 5.19
CA ILE A 235 -3.43 -8.72 6.43
C ILE A 235 -2.98 -9.95 7.21
N GLU A 236 -2.45 -11.00 6.58
CA GLU A 236 -1.93 -12.18 7.30
C GLU A 236 -0.70 -11.87 8.18
N CYS A 237 0.05 -10.80 7.90
CA CYS A 237 1.26 -10.42 8.64
C CYS A 237 0.98 -9.37 9.73
N ARG A 238 -0.30 -9.16 10.06
CA ARG A 238 -0.72 -8.23 11.11
C ARG A 238 -0.27 -8.69 12.49
N SER A 239 -0.12 -7.71 13.38
CA SER A 239 0.23 -7.92 14.79
C SER A 239 -1.00 -8.06 15.70
N ASP A 240 -2.17 -7.59 15.28
CA ASP A 240 -3.43 -7.67 16.02
C ASP A 240 -4.60 -8.11 15.13
N TRP A 241 -5.84 -7.70 15.44
CA TRP A 241 -7.03 -8.08 14.67
C TRP A 241 -7.39 -7.12 13.52
N ALA A 242 -6.51 -6.17 13.16
CA ALA A 242 -6.75 -5.22 12.08
C ALA A 242 -7.01 -5.87 10.71
N GLN A 243 -8.05 -5.41 10.02
CA GLN A 243 -8.53 -5.93 8.74
C GLN A 243 -8.91 -4.81 7.77
N TRP A 244 -7.94 -3.93 7.51
CA TRP A 244 -8.11 -2.81 6.58
C TRP A 244 -7.13 -2.88 5.41
N SER A 245 -7.61 -2.56 4.21
CA SER A 245 -6.78 -2.44 2.99
C SER A 245 -7.25 -1.29 2.07
N GLY A 246 -7.96 -0.29 2.63
CA GLY A 246 -8.60 0.81 1.90
C GLY A 246 -7.66 1.51 0.93
N HIS A 247 -6.46 1.93 1.38
CA HIS A 247 -5.50 2.60 0.50
C HIS A 247 -5.13 1.79 -0.76
N VAL A 248 -5.07 0.47 -0.65
CA VAL A 248 -4.56 -0.39 -1.72
C VAL A 248 -5.67 -0.89 -2.63
N LEU A 249 -6.83 -1.22 -2.05
CA LEU A 249 -7.93 -1.94 -2.67
C LEU A 249 -9.27 -1.20 -2.50
N THR A 250 -9.31 0.12 -2.64
CA THR A 250 -10.55 0.91 -2.47
C THR A 250 -11.65 0.46 -3.42
N THR A 251 -12.84 0.15 -2.89
CA THR A 251 -14.06 -0.09 -3.68
C THR A 251 -14.50 1.22 -4.36
N GLY A 252 -14.83 1.18 -5.64
CA GLY A 252 -15.14 2.35 -6.48
C GLY A 252 -13.91 3.05 -7.07
N GLY A 253 -12.69 2.51 -6.82
CA GLY A 253 -11.43 3.09 -7.26
C GLY A 253 -11.28 4.55 -6.84
N MET A 254 -10.70 5.38 -7.71
CA MET A 254 -10.56 6.81 -7.46
C MET A 254 -11.82 7.63 -7.73
N CYS A 255 -12.67 7.19 -8.67
CA CYS A 255 -13.81 7.99 -9.12
C CYS A 255 -14.92 8.04 -8.08
N GLU A 256 -15.31 6.89 -7.54
CA GLU A 256 -16.43 6.76 -6.61
C GLU A 256 -16.00 6.28 -5.22
N GLY A 257 -14.78 5.78 -5.11
CA GLY A 257 -14.27 5.22 -3.87
C GLY A 257 -13.89 6.27 -2.84
N ARG A 258 -13.89 5.82 -1.59
CA ARG A 258 -13.47 6.56 -0.41
C ARG A 258 -12.82 5.60 0.56
N ASP A 259 -11.74 6.03 1.19
CA ASP A 259 -11.02 5.21 2.17
C ASP A 259 -11.54 5.46 3.59
N LEU A 260 -12.20 6.60 3.80
CA LEU A 260 -12.79 7.06 5.05
C LEU A 260 -14.19 7.61 4.80
N LEU A 261 -15.00 7.70 5.85
CA LEU A 261 -16.23 8.51 5.86
C LEU A 261 -15.90 9.92 6.36
N ALA A 262 -16.74 10.90 6.01
CA ALA A 262 -16.70 12.20 6.66
C ALA A 262 -17.03 12.02 8.14
N GLU A 263 -16.21 12.58 9.02
CA GLU A 263 -16.57 12.78 10.41
C GLU A 263 -17.22 14.17 10.53
N ASP A 264 -18.44 14.20 11.08
CA ASP A 264 -19.19 15.45 11.36
C ASP A 264 -18.58 16.23 12.54
#